data_AF-A0A972LUZ4-F1
#
_entry.id   AF-A0A972LUZ4-F1
#
_cell.length_a   1.000
_cell.length_b   1.000
_cell.length_c   1.000
_cell.angle_alpha   90.00
_cell.angle_beta   90.00
_cell.angle_gamma   90.00
#
_symmetry.space_group_name_H-M   'P 1'
#
loop_
_entity.id
_entity.type
_entity.pdbx_description
1 polymer ?
#
loop_
_entity_poly.entity_id
_entity_poly.type
_entity_poly.pdbx_seq_one_letter_code
_entity_poly.pdbx_strand_id
1 'polypeptide(L)'
;MAAAYFVVFCAAIPTALAGPYDPPPTYYNSATGTGATLKNQLRSIMTSGQIPRSYGDFRYSAKITDADPNIPGNILLVYNRASVSGVWNQGGQLPWNREHVWPQSLQPGSASNGTKGNLGDPHALRPANTQINSDRGHRAFGFENTSGSYRTIGNDYFYPGDADRGDIARQLFYSTTRYASSNLTLV
;
A
#
# COMPACT_ATOMS: atom_id res chain seq x y z
N MET A 1 -61.77 24.73 -10.49
CA MET A 1 -60.92 24.26 -9.37
C MET A 1 -59.59 23.80 -9.95
N ALA A 2 -58.51 23.98 -9.17
CA ALA A 2 -57.13 24.19 -9.61
C ALA A 2 -56.44 23.02 -10.36
N ALA A 3 -55.57 23.38 -11.32
CA ALA A 3 -54.57 22.48 -11.89
C ALA A 3 -53.34 22.44 -10.97
N ALA A 4 -52.92 21.26 -10.54
CA ALA A 4 -51.72 21.06 -9.74
C ALA A 4 -50.51 20.90 -10.66
N TYR A 5 -49.57 21.85 -10.60
CA TYR A 5 -48.28 21.76 -11.28
C TYR A 5 -47.28 21.03 -10.38
N PHE A 6 -46.81 19.86 -10.82
CA PHE A 6 -45.78 19.10 -10.13
C PHE A 6 -44.40 19.62 -10.59
N VAL A 7 -43.74 20.39 -9.73
CA VAL A 7 -42.37 20.85 -9.99
C VAL A 7 -41.41 19.76 -9.53
N VAL A 8 -40.77 19.06 -10.48
CA VAL A 8 -39.68 18.14 -10.19
C VAL A 8 -38.42 18.95 -9.94
N PHE A 9 -38.00 19.06 -8.68
CA PHE A 9 -36.66 19.54 -8.35
C PHE A 9 -35.64 18.47 -8.72
N CYS A 10 -34.97 18.66 -9.85
CA CYS A 10 -33.77 17.89 -10.18
C CYS A 10 -32.64 18.40 -9.29
N ALA A 11 -32.34 17.68 -8.21
CA ALA A 11 -31.19 18.00 -7.37
C ALA A 11 -29.92 17.82 -8.19
N ALA A 12 -29.25 18.93 -8.52
CA ALA A 12 -27.91 18.88 -9.07
C ALA A 12 -27.01 18.19 -8.04
N ILE A 13 -26.54 16.98 -8.34
CA ILE A 13 -25.53 16.31 -7.53
C ILE A 13 -24.27 17.16 -7.65
N PRO A 14 -23.78 17.79 -6.57
CA PRO A 14 -22.54 18.53 -6.64
C PRO A 14 -21.44 17.55 -7.06
N THR A 15 -20.76 17.85 -8.17
CA THR A 15 -19.53 17.15 -8.53
C THR A 15 -18.59 17.25 -7.35
N ALA A 16 -18.27 16.11 -6.71
CA ALA A 16 -17.31 16.06 -5.63
C ALA A 16 -16.01 16.72 -6.12
N LEU A 17 -15.60 17.79 -5.44
CA LEU A 17 -14.30 18.40 -5.68
C LEU A 17 -13.23 17.34 -5.43
N ALA A 18 -12.31 17.20 -6.38
CA ALA A 18 -11.22 16.26 -6.28
C ALA A 18 -10.46 16.50 -4.96
N GLY A 19 -10.40 15.47 -4.12
CA GLY A 19 -9.64 15.49 -2.88
C GLY A 19 -8.13 15.58 -3.14
N PRO A 20 -7.32 15.89 -2.11
CA PRO A 20 -5.86 16.03 -2.25
C PRO A 20 -5.14 14.74 -2.71
N TYR A 21 -5.82 13.59 -2.64
CA TYR A 21 -5.30 12.28 -3.04
C TYR A 21 -6.03 11.68 -4.25
N ASP A 22 -6.95 12.44 -4.85
CA ASP A 22 -7.63 11.97 -6.05
C ASP A 22 -6.67 11.94 -7.23
N PRO A 23 -6.85 10.96 -8.14
CA PRO A 23 -6.06 10.94 -9.36
C PRO A 23 -6.28 12.25 -10.14
N PRO A 24 -5.26 12.76 -10.86
CA PRO A 24 -5.45 13.89 -11.75
C PRO A 24 -6.61 13.65 -12.73
N PRO A 25 -7.28 14.71 -13.22
CA PRO A 25 -8.28 14.57 -14.25
C PRO A 25 -7.73 13.72 -15.41
N THR A 26 -8.57 12.84 -15.95
CA THR A 26 -8.25 11.93 -17.08
C THR A 26 -7.25 10.81 -16.81
N TYR A 27 -6.70 10.68 -15.59
CA TYR A 27 -5.67 9.69 -15.27
C TYR A 27 -6.04 8.25 -15.68
N TYR A 28 -7.32 7.87 -15.54
CA TYR A 28 -7.83 6.54 -15.88
C TYR A 28 -8.52 6.45 -17.26
N ASN A 29 -8.50 7.50 -18.09
CA ASN A 29 -9.26 7.52 -19.35
C ASN A 29 -8.89 6.38 -20.33
N SER A 30 -7.66 5.88 -20.28
CA SER A 30 -7.20 4.78 -21.13
C SER A 30 -7.49 3.38 -20.57
N ALA A 31 -8.03 3.27 -19.35
CA ALA A 31 -8.36 2.02 -18.68
C ALA A 31 -9.83 1.61 -18.92
N THR A 32 -10.20 1.38 -20.18
CA THR A 32 -11.58 1.09 -20.61
C THR A 32 -11.92 -0.41 -20.72
N GLY A 33 -10.91 -1.28 -20.61
CA GLY A 33 -11.07 -2.72 -20.77
C GLY A 33 -11.62 -3.41 -19.53
N THR A 34 -11.61 -4.75 -19.57
CA THR A 34 -11.91 -5.63 -18.44
C THR A 34 -10.85 -6.73 -18.34
N GLY A 35 -10.83 -7.48 -17.23
CA GLY A 35 -9.93 -8.63 -17.04
C GLY A 35 -8.45 -8.30 -17.30
N ALA A 36 -7.79 -9.13 -18.11
CA ALA A 36 -6.38 -8.95 -18.45
C ALA A 36 -6.09 -7.64 -19.19
N THR A 37 -7.02 -7.18 -20.06
CA THR A 37 -6.88 -5.92 -20.78
C THR A 37 -6.87 -4.73 -19.82
N LEU A 38 -7.80 -4.71 -18.85
CA LEU A 38 -7.83 -3.67 -17.82
C LEU A 38 -6.55 -3.67 -16.98
N LYS A 39 -6.09 -4.86 -16.54
CA LYS A 39 -4.85 -4.99 -15.77
C LYS A 39 -3.65 -4.40 -16.53
N ASN A 40 -3.54 -4.67 -17.84
CA ASN A 40 -2.45 -4.14 -18.66
C ASN A 40 -2.55 -2.63 -18.88
N GLN A 41 -3.75 -2.09 -19.08
CA GLN A 41 -3.97 -0.65 -19.19
C GLN A 41 -3.59 0.07 -17.90
N LEU A 42 -4.06 -0.44 -16.74
CA LEU A 42 -3.70 0.09 -15.43
C LEU A 42 -2.19 0.01 -15.19
N ARG A 43 -1.55 -1.13 -15.51
CA ARG A 43 -0.09 -1.26 -15.43
C ARG A 43 0.63 -0.20 -16.26
N SER A 44 0.15 0.08 -17.47
CA SER A 44 0.72 1.12 -18.34
C SER A 44 0.61 2.51 -17.70
N ILE A 45 -0.59 2.87 -17.21
CA ILE A 45 -0.84 4.14 -16.51
C ILE A 45 0.09 4.29 -15.29
N MET A 46 0.19 3.24 -14.46
CA MET A 46 1.04 3.25 -13.25
C MET A 46 2.54 3.27 -13.56
N THR A 47 2.95 2.82 -14.75
CA THR A 47 4.35 2.82 -15.19
C THR A 47 4.75 4.16 -15.78
N SER A 48 3.84 4.80 -16.51
CA SER A 48 4.09 6.04 -17.21
C SER A 48 4.40 7.18 -16.23
N GLY A 49 5.54 7.84 -16.42
CA GLY A 49 5.96 8.96 -15.57
C GLY A 49 6.40 8.58 -14.15
N GLN A 50 6.48 7.29 -13.81
CA GLN A 50 6.96 6.86 -12.50
C GLN A 50 8.41 7.32 -12.30
N ILE A 51 8.69 7.97 -11.15
CA ILE A 51 10.04 8.29 -10.70
C ILE A 51 10.52 7.15 -9.79
N PRO A 52 11.43 6.27 -10.23
CA PRO A 52 11.79 5.10 -9.44
C PRO A 52 12.59 5.48 -8.21
N ARG A 53 12.13 5.06 -7.04
CA ARG A 53 12.89 5.09 -5.79
C ARG A 53 13.54 3.73 -5.56
N SER A 54 14.63 3.76 -4.82
CA SER A 54 15.33 2.55 -4.39
C SER A 54 14.83 2.08 -3.03
N TYR A 55 15.10 0.82 -2.72
CA TYR A 55 14.92 0.25 -1.39
C TYR A 55 15.65 1.08 -0.31
N GLY A 56 16.81 1.65 -0.65
CA GLY A 56 17.55 2.60 0.19
C GLY A 56 16.80 3.89 0.46
N ASP A 57 16.18 4.47 -0.58
CA ASP A 57 15.44 5.74 -0.48
C ASP A 57 14.20 5.64 0.42
N PHE A 58 13.63 4.44 0.58
CA PHE A 58 12.45 4.23 1.42
C PHE A 58 12.61 4.73 2.86
N ARG A 59 13.85 4.78 3.37
CA ARG A 59 14.19 5.38 4.67
C ARG A 59 13.67 6.79 4.84
N TYR A 60 13.64 7.55 3.75
CA TYR A 60 13.13 8.91 3.71
C TYR A 60 11.65 8.95 3.31
N SER A 61 11.21 8.05 2.45
CA SER A 61 9.79 7.92 2.06
C SER A 61 8.90 7.64 3.27
N ALA A 62 9.31 6.76 4.18
CA ALA A 62 8.55 6.38 5.37
C ALA A 62 8.17 7.59 6.25
N LYS A 63 9.02 8.63 6.28
CA LYS A 63 8.74 9.87 7.03
C LYS A 63 7.58 10.68 6.46
N ILE A 64 7.16 10.38 5.24
CA ILE A 64 6.05 11.03 4.55
C ILE A 64 4.85 10.09 4.52
N THR A 65 5.06 8.85 4.10
CA THR A 65 3.96 7.88 3.88
C THR A 65 3.40 7.30 5.17
N ASP A 66 4.22 7.22 6.22
CA ASP A 66 3.88 6.55 7.47
C ASP A 66 4.01 7.50 8.66
N ALA A 67 4.03 8.82 8.42
CA ALA A 67 4.14 9.84 9.46
C ALA A 67 3.06 9.66 10.54
N ASP A 68 3.46 9.78 11.80
CA ASP A 68 2.51 9.84 12.90
C ASP A 68 1.83 11.22 12.90
N PRO A 69 0.50 11.29 12.68
CA PRO A 69 -0.20 12.57 12.65
C PRO A 69 -0.20 13.28 14.00
N ASN A 70 0.04 12.56 15.11
CA ASN A 70 -0.03 13.11 16.46
C ASN A 70 1.35 13.50 17.01
N ILE A 71 2.43 12.94 16.47
CA ILE A 71 3.79 13.15 16.97
C ILE A 71 4.73 13.51 15.81
N PRO A 72 4.96 14.81 15.55
CA PRO A 72 5.82 15.26 14.47
C PRO A 72 7.22 14.64 14.52
N GLY A 73 7.68 14.13 13.37
CA GLY A 73 8.98 13.47 13.25
C GLY A 73 8.97 11.97 13.56
N ASN A 74 7.88 11.45 14.17
CA ASN A 74 7.66 10.03 14.30
C ASN A 74 6.95 9.44 13.08
N ILE A 75 7.08 8.13 12.95
CA ILE A 75 6.34 7.30 12.00
C ILE A 75 5.62 6.19 12.76
N LEU A 76 4.52 5.69 12.20
CA LEU A 76 3.76 4.60 12.76
C LEU A 76 4.14 3.29 12.06
N LEU A 77 4.67 2.34 12.83
CA LEU A 77 5.07 1.04 12.31
C LEU A 77 3.86 0.20 11.89
N VAL A 78 4.02 -0.57 10.81
CA VAL A 78 3.02 -1.54 10.37
C VAL A 78 2.90 -2.68 11.40
N TYR A 79 1.70 -3.27 11.46
CA TYR A 79 1.25 -4.34 12.36
C TYR A 79 0.95 -3.88 13.78
N ASN A 80 1.91 -3.26 14.48
CA ASN A 80 1.72 -2.89 15.89
C ASN A 80 1.34 -1.41 16.11
N ARG A 81 1.34 -0.59 15.06
CA ARG A 81 1.02 0.85 15.10
C ARG A 81 1.87 1.63 16.10
N ALA A 82 3.05 1.12 16.46
CA ALA A 82 3.94 1.80 17.39
C ALA A 82 4.47 3.09 16.76
N SER A 83 4.35 4.19 17.50
CA SER A 83 4.98 5.46 17.13
C SER A 83 6.45 5.44 17.53
N VAL A 84 7.33 5.56 16.54
CA VAL A 84 8.79 5.60 16.75
C VAL A 84 9.41 6.73 15.94
N SER A 85 10.61 7.14 16.32
CA SER A 85 11.38 8.12 15.55
C SER A 85 11.49 7.71 14.08
N GLY A 86 11.15 8.63 13.17
CA GLY A 86 11.34 8.45 11.72
C GLY A 86 12.80 8.56 11.28
N VAL A 87 13.73 8.84 12.20
CA VAL A 87 15.17 8.86 11.91
C VAL A 87 15.67 7.42 11.76
N TRP A 88 16.14 7.06 10.56
CA TRP A 88 16.58 5.70 10.24
C TRP A 88 17.69 5.16 11.15
N ASN A 89 18.69 5.98 11.46
CA ASN A 89 19.83 5.59 12.29
C ASN A 89 20.03 6.61 13.42
N GLN A 90 19.80 6.18 14.65
CA GLN A 90 19.94 7.00 15.86
C GLN A 90 21.22 6.57 16.60
N GLY A 91 22.39 6.93 16.06
CA GLY A 91 23.66 6.64 16.71
C GLY A 91 24.02 5.14 16.77
N GLY A 92 23.64 4.38 15.74
CA GLY A 92 23.87 2.93 15.63
C GLY A 92 22.63 2.07 15.88
N GLN A 93 21.56 2.67 16.44
CA GLN A 93 20.29 1.98 16.64
C GLN A 93 19.36 2.16 15.44
N LEU A 94 18.82 1.05 14.95
CA LEU A 94 17.78 1.01 13.91
C LEU A 94 16.43 0.77 14.59
N PRO A 95 15.61 1.81 14.84
CA PRO A 95 14.34 1.67 15.57
C PRO A 95 13.29 0.83 14.82
N TRP A 96 13.49 0.61 13.53
CA TRP A 96 12.63 -0.16 12.65
C TRP A 96 13.43 -0.71 11.47
N ASN A 97 12.87 -1.70 10.79
CA ASN A 97 13.38 -2.21 9.53
C ASN A 97 12.33 -2.05 8.42
N ARG A 98 12.73 -2.34 7.18
CA ARG A 98 11.86 -2.21 6.00
C ARG A 98 11.20 -3.56 5.76
N GLU A 99 9.89 -3.61 5.92
CA GLU A 99 9.06 -4.75 5.61
C GLU A 99 8.68 -4.74 4.12
N HIS A 100 8.89 -5.88 3.46
CA HIS A 100 8.34 -6.14 2.14
C HIS A 100 6.97 -6.79 2.32
N VAL A 101 5.91 -5.99 2.17
CA VAL A 101 4.53 -6.45 2.40
C VAL A 101 4.23 -7.68 1.56
N TRP A 102 4.67 -7.68 0.30
CA TRP A 102 4.85 -8.92 -0.43
C TRP A 102 6.25 -9.48 -0.15
N PRO A 103 6.40 -10.66 0.50
CA PRO A 103 7.70 -11.18 0.87
C PRO A 103 8.70 -11.23 -0.28
N GLN A 104 9.94 -10.82 -0.03
CA GLN A 104 11.02 -10.86 -1.04
C GLN A 104 11.24 -12.29 -1.59
N SER A 105 11.11 -13.32 -0.75
CA SER A 105 11.26 -14.73 -1.17
C SER A 105 10.22 -15.20 -2.17
N LEU A 106 9.10 -14.47 -2.31
CA LEU A 106 8.03 -14.74 -3.27
C LEU A 106 8.07 -13.81 -4.47
N GLN A 107 9.16 -13.05 -4.62
CA GLN A 107 9.38 -12.10 -5.70
C GLN A 107 10.73 -12.39 -6.39
N PRO A 108 10.86 -12.10 -7.70
CA PRO A 108 12.14 -12.24 -8.37
C PRO A 108 13.16 -11.21 -7.86
N GLY A 109 14.38 -11.68 -7.63
CA GLY A 109 15.55 -10.86 -7.30
C GLY A 109 15.84 -10.72 -5.81
N SER A 110 16.80 -9.84 -5.49
CA SER A 110 17.20 -9.54 -4.11
C SER A 110 17.30 -8.04 -3.88
N ALA A 111 16.87 -7.59 -2.70
CA ALA A 111 16.93 -6.19 -2.32
C ALA A 111 18.31 -5.81 -1.77
N SER A 112 18.85 -4.72 -2.30
CA SER A 112 20.01 -3.98 -1.79
C SER A 112 19.62 -2.50 -1.75
N ASN A 113 20.38 -1.64 -1.07
CA ASN A 113 20.02 -0.22 -1.00
C ASN A 113 19.90 0.45 -2.38
N GLY A 114 20.60 -0.03 -3.41
CA GLY A 114 20.49 0.48 -4.78
C GLY A 114 19.36 -0.15 -5.61
N THR A 115 18.71 -1.21 -5.12
CA THR A 115 17.66 -1.94 -5.85
C THR A 115 16.44 -1.05 -6.05
N LYS A 116 15.96 -0.98 -7.30
CA LYS A 116 14.73 -0.28 -7.72
C LYS A 116 13.72 -1.30 -8.27
N GLY A 117 12.51 -0.86 -8.61
CA GLY A 117 11.46 -1.73 -9.14
C GLY A 117 10.69 -2.44 -8.02
N ASN A 118 10.20 -3.65 -8.24
CA ASN A 118 9.33 -4.38 -7.31
C ASN A 118 9.87 -4.47 -5.87
N LEU A 119 11.18 -4.62 -5.70
CA LEU A 119 11.82 -4.71 -4.38
C LEU A 119 12.24 -3.35 -3.79
N GLY A 120 12.19 -2.28 -4.57
CA GLY A 120 12.59 -0.93 -4.14
C GLY A 120 11.46 0.10 -4.14
N ASP A 121 10.29 -0.26 -4.66
CA ASP A 121 9.14 0.64 -4.75
C ASP A 121 8.57 0.93 -3.34
N PRO A 122 8.43 2.22 -2.95
CA PRO A 122 7.82 2.60 -1.68
C PRO A 122 6.39 2.08 -1.48
N HIS A 123 5.64 1.80 -2.54
CA HIS A 123 4.32 1.20 -2.43
C HIS A 123 4.34 -0.27 -1.99
N ALA A 124 5.50 -0.96 -2.05
CA ALA A 124 5.66 -2.34 -1.62
C ALA A 124 6.30 -2.46 -0.22
N LEU A 125 6.66 -1.33 0.39
CA LEU A 125 7.46 -1.28 1.61
C LEU A 125 6.72 -0.58 2.75
N ARG A 126 6.93 -1.06 3.98
CA ARG A 126 6.46 -0.40 5.21
C ARG A 126 7.53 -0.39 6.30
N PRO A 127 7.56 0.61 7.19
CA PRO A 127 8.42 0.57 8.36
C PRO A 127 7.82 -0.42 9.37
N ALA A 128 8.60 -1.38 9.85
CA ALA A 128 8.15 -2.40 10.78
C ALA A 128 9.08 -2.53 11.98
N ASN A 129 8.56 -3.03 13.09
CA ASN A 129 9.41 -3.49 14.17
C ASN A 129 10.20 -4.72 13.68
N THR A 130 11.51 -4.73 13.93
CA THR A 130 12.41 -5.78 13.41
C THR A 130 12.00 -7.19 13.85
N GLN A 131 11.58 -7.37 15.10
CA GLN A 131 11.15 -8.67 15.60
C GLN A 131 9.83 -9.09 14.97
N ILE A 132 8.83 -8.20 14.93
CA ILE A 132 7.52 -8.50 14.32
C ILE A 132 7.66 -8.83 12.84
N ASN A 133 8.53 -8.11 12.12
CA ASN A 133 8.84 -8.42 10.72
C ASN A 133 9.46 -9.82 10.58
N SER A 134 10.46 -10.13 11.42
CA SER A 134 11.04 -11.48 11.47
C SER A 134 10.00 -12.56 11.78
N ASP A 135 9.10 -12.29 12.74
CA ASP A 135 8.04 -13.21 13.15
C ASP A 135 6.98 -13.37 12.06
N ARG A 136 6.68 -12.33 11.28
CA ARG A 136 5.79 -12.42 10.10
C ARG A 136 6.42 -13.33 9.04
N GLY A 137 7.70 -13.14 8.74
CA GLY A 137 8.46 -13.94 7.79
C GLY A 137 7.92 -13.85 6.35
N HIS A 138 7.65 -15.00 5.72
CA HIS A 138 7.12 -15.06 4.36
C HIS A 138 5.64 -15.50 4.29
N ARG A 139 4.95 -15.44 5.43
CA ARG A 139 3.56 -15.91 5.54
C ARG A 139 2.61 -15.09 4.68
N ALA A 140 1.64 -15.78 4.09
CA ALA A 140 0.52 -15.13 3.43
C ALA A 140 -0.28 -14.34 4.48
N PHE A 141 -0.98 -13.29 4.04
CA PHE A 141 -1.87 -12.61 4.96
C PHE A 141 -3.13 -13.44 5.17
N GLY A 142 -3.63 -13.47 6.41
CA GLY A 142 -4.71 -14.36 6.85
C GLY A 142 -6.05 -14.15 6.13
N PHE A 143 -7.09 -14.77 6.68
CA PHE A 143 -8.39 -14.85 6.01
C PHE A 143 -9.26 -13.60 6.18
N GLU A 144 -10.18 -13.39 5.23
CA GLU A 144 -11.11 -12.24 5.18
C GLU A 144 -11.94 -12.03 6.45
N ASN A 145 -12.24 -13.10 7.18
CA ASN A 145 -13.06 -13.09 8.39
C ASN A 145 -12.24 -12.93 9.69
N THR A 146 -10.93 -12.68 9.57
CA THR A 146 -10.08 -12.43 10.72
C THR A 146 -10.19 -10.98 11.15
N SER A 147 -10.31 -10.74 12.46
CA SER A 147 -10.35 -9.41 13.08
C SER A 147 -9.42 -9.30 14.29
N GLY A 148 -9.29 -8.07 14.82
CA GLY A 148 -8.53 -7.73 16.01
C GLY A 148 -7.08 -7.34 15.74
N SER A 149 -6.20 -7.65 16.68
CA SER A 149 -4.78 -7.32 16.61
C SER A 149 -4.01 -8.26 15.69
N TYR A 150 -2.85 -7.80 15.22
CA TYR A 150 -1.92 -8.60 14.43
C TYR A 150 -1.52 -9.87 15.18
N ARG A 151 -1.38 -10.99 14.45
CA ARG A 151 -0.95 -12.28 15.00
C ARG A 151 -0.59 -13.26 13.91
N THR A 152 0.28 -14.21 14.22
CA THR A 152 0.47 -15.41 13.40
C THR A 152 -0.74 -16.33 13.55
N ILE A 153 -1.18 -16.93 12.45
CA ILE A 153 -2.28 -17.89 12.38
C ILE A 153 -1.72 -19.20 11.83
N GLY A 154 -1.61 -20.21 12.69
CA GLY A 154 -0.97 -21.47 12.34
C GLY A 154 0.48 -21.24 11.90
N ASN A 155 0.92 -21.99 10.89
CA ASN A 155 2.29 -21.90 10.38
C ASN A 155 2.44 -21.01 9.14
N ASP A 156 1.36 -20.84 8.38
CA ASP A 156 1.45 -20.30 7.00
C ASP A 156 0.87 -18.88 6.87
N TYR A 157 0.11 -18.42 7.86
CA TYR A 157 -0.62 -17.17 7.77
C TYR A 157 -0.24 -16.17 8.85
N PHE A 158 -0.37 -14.89 8.50
CA PHE A 158 -0.21 -13.77 9.41
C PHE A 158 -1.37 -12.80 9.24
N TYR A 159 -2.08 -12.48 10.31
CA TYR A 159 -3.06 -11.42 10.27
C TYR A 159 -2.38 -10.09 10.60
N PRO A 160 -2.50 -9.06 9.75
CA PRO A 160 -1.79 -7.81 9.97
C PRO A 160 -2.46 -6.89 11.00
N GLY A 161 -3.68 -7.23 11.44
CA GLY A 161 -4.49 -6.38 12.31
C GLY A 161 -5.50 -5.54 11.53
N ASP A 162 -6.59 -5.16 12.20
CA ASP A 162 -7.69 -4.40 11.59
C ASP A 162 -7.24 -3.05 11.02
N ALA A 163 -6.28 -2.40 11.68
CA ALA A 163 -5.76 -1.09 11.27
C ALA A 163 -5.02 -1.15 9.91
N ASP A 164 -4.32 -2.25 9.63
CA ASP A 164 -3.41 -2.35 8.48
C ASP A 164 -3.94 -3.24 7.35
N ARG A 165 -4.97 -4.07 7.59
CA ARG A 165 -5.49 -5.04 6.60
C ARG A 165 -5.87 -4.39 5.26
N GLY A 166 -6.48 -3.21 5.31
CA GLY A 166 -6.91 -2.50 4.10
C GLY A 166 -5.74 -1.92 3.31
N ASP A 167 -4.75 -1.34 4.01
CA ASP A 167 -3.55 -0.80 3.38
C ASP A 167 -2.69 -1.90 2.77
N ILE A 168 -2.56 -3.04 3.46
CA ILE A 168 -1.82 -4.19 2.95
C ILE A 168 -2.50 -4.78 1.71
N ALA A 169 -3.83 -4.94 1.73
CA ALA A 169 -4.56 -5.40 0.56
C ALA A 169 -4.34 -4.48 -0.66
N ARG A 170 -4.39 -3.15 -0.47
CA ARG A 170 -4.11 -2.17 -1.53
C ARG A 170 -2.67 -2.24 -2.05
N GLN A 171 -1.69 -2.42 -1.16
CA GLN A 171 -0.28 -2.54 -1.55
C GLN A 171 -0.01 -3.82 -2.36
N LEU A 172 -0.63 -4.94 -1.97
CA LEU A 172 -0.54 -6.19 -2.71
C LEU A 172 -1.23 -6.07 -4.07
N PHE A 173 -2.42 -5.44 -4.11
CA PHE A 173 -3.12 -5.17 -5.37
C PHE A 173 -2.31 -4.27 -6.32
N TYR A 174 -1.69 -3.21 -5.78
CA TYR A 174 -0.76 -2.34 -6.51
C TYR A 174 0.40 -3.16 -7.08
N SER A 175 1.08 -3.93 -6.23
CA SER A 175 2.27 -4.68 -6.61
C SER A 175 1.96 -5.74 -7.67
N THR A 176 0.82 -6.43 -7.54
CA THR A 176 0.35 -7.41 -8.52
C THR A 176 -0.06 -6.79 -9.85
N THR A 177 -0.64 -5.59 -9.84
CA THR A 177 -0.97 -4.88 -11.09
C THR A 177 0.30 -4.35 -11.76
N ARG A 178 1.20 -3.75 -10.98
CA ARG A 178 2.38 -3.03 -11.47
C ARG A 178 3.53 -3.94 -11.89
N TYR A 179 3.80 -4.99 -11.11
CA TYR A 179 5.03 -5.75 -11.18
C TYR A 179 4.83 -7.23 -11.52
N ALA A 180 3.74 -7.86 -11.08
CA ALA A 180 3.53 -9.27 -11.39
C ALA A 180 3.47 -9.54 -12.91
N SER A 181 4.20 -10.56 -13.35
CA SER A 181 3.94 -11.23 -14.62
C SER A 181 2.72 -12.15 -14.46
N SER A 182 2.20 -12.69 -15.56
CA SER A 182 1.02 -13.58 -15.60
C SER A 182 1.10 -14.84 -14.73
N ASN A 183 2.22 -15.13 -14.08
CA ASN A 183 2.47 -16.37 -13.34
C ASN A 183 2.49 -16.17 -11.82
N LEU A 184 1.77 -15.17 -11.34
CA LEU A 184 1.85 -14.79 -9.95
C LEU A 184 0.52 -15.00 -9.26
N THR A 185 0.52 -15.98 -8.37
CA THR A 185 -0.61 -16.29 -7.50
C THR A 185 -0.47 -15.46 -6.24
N LEU A 186 -1.41 -14.54 -6.03
CA LEU A 186 -1.68 -14.04 -4.68
C LEU A 186 -2.20 -15.25 -3.90
N VAL A 187 -1.37 -15.78 -2.99
CA VAL A 187 -1.76 -16.78 -1.99
C VAL A 187 -2.32 -16.07 -0.76
#